data_AF-A0A838JSG4-F1
#
_entry.id   AF-A0A838JSG4-F1
#
_cell.length_a   1.000
_cell.length_b   1.000
_cell.length_c   1.000
_cell.angle_alpha   90.00
_cell.angle_beta   90.00
_cell.angle_gamma   90.00
#
_symmetry.space_group_name_H-M   'P 1'
#
loop_
_entity.id
_entity.type
_entity.pdbx_description
1 polymer ?
#
loop_
_entity_poly.entity_id
_entity_poly.type
_entity_poly.pdbx_seq_one_letter_code
_entity_poly.pdbx_strand_id
1 'polypeptide(L)' 'MGHPAGGVVEGPFGGYDWVDLSHTLEENIPAYPTHARFGKVLYESYEYGDDASHYGLTMSEHTGTHMDAPLHFISE' A
#
# COMPACT_ATOMS: atom_id res chain seq x y z
N MET A 1 -21.08 -10.06 -3.74
CA MET A 1 -19.65 -9.77 -3.96
C MET A 1 -19.05 -9.73 -2.56
N GLY A 2 -18.22 -10.73 -2.23
CA GLY A 2 -17.99 -11.19 -0.86
C GLY A 2 -17.30 -10.18 0.06
N HIS A 3 -17.79 -10.08 1.29
CA HIS A 3 -17.08 -9.43 2.39
C HIS A 3 -15.75 -10.16 2.62
N PRO A 4 -14.60 -9.46 2.74
CA PRO A 4 -13.47 -10.07 3.42
C PRO A 4 -13.88 -10.34 4.87
N ALA A 5 -13.41 -11.46 5.44
CA ALA A 5 -13.77 -11.93 6.76
C ALA A 5 -13.34 -10.91 7.84
N GLY A 6 -14.20 -9.94 8.13
CA GLY A 6 -14.08 -9.06 9.28
C GLY A 6 -14.33 -9.88 10.53
N GLY A 7 -13.26 -10.29 11.20
CA GLY A 7 -13.35 -10.85 12.54
C GLY A 7 -14.04 -9.85 13.48
N VAL A 8 -14.77 -10.35 14.46
CA VAL A 8 -15.38 -9.53 15.51
C VAL A 8 -14.27 -8.73 16.18
N VAL A 9 -14.34 -7.40 16.09
CA VAL A 9 -13.38 -6.51 16.74
C VAL A 9 -13.83 -6.38 18.19
N GLU A 10 -13.37 -7.28 19.05
CA GLU A 10 -13.48 -7.11 20.50
C GLU A 10 -12.64 -5.88 20.90
N GLY A 11 -13.28 -4.81 21.36
CA GLY A 11 -12.61 -3.56 21.70
C GLY A 11 -13.54 -2.34 21.70
N PRO A 12 -13.00 -1.11 21.85
CA PRO A 12 -13.80 0.12 21.91
C PRO A 12 -14.56 0.44 20.62
N PHE A 13 -14.30 -0.31 19.54
CA PHE A 13 -14.97 -0.23 18.24
C PHE A 13 -15.89 -1.42 17.97
N GLY A 14 -16.21 -2.23 18.99
CA GLY A 14 -17.15 -3.34 18.86
C GLY A 14 -18.52 -2.88 18.35
N GLY A 15 -19.04 -3.58 17.34
CA GLY A 15 -20.31 -3.26 16.69
C GLY A 15 -20.23 -2.27 15.52
N TYR A 16 -19.03 -1.80 15.16
CA TYR A 16 -18.80 -1.00 13.96
C TYR A 16 -18.07 -1.80 12.88
N ASP A 17 -18.33 -1.45 11.61
CA ASP A 17 -17.68 -2.04 10.45
C ASP A 17 -16.43 -1.24 10.06
N TRP A 18 -15.32 -1.94 9.85
CA TRP A 18 -14.14 -1.36 9.22
C TRP A 18 -14.34 -1.32 7.71
N VAL A 19 -14.13 -0.15 7.12
CA VAL A 19 -14.19 0.06 5.68
C VAL A 19 -12.81 0.46 5.20
N ASP A 20 -12.22 -0.32 4.29
CA ASP A 20 -10.97 0.03 3.64
C ASP A 20 -11.23 1.07 2.55
N LEU A 21 -10.49 2.18 2.61
CA LEU A 21 -10.55 3.30 1.67
C LEU A 21 -9.28 3.38 0.80
N SER A 22 -8.47 2.32 0.82
CA SER A 22 -7.18 2.27 0.13
C SER A 22 -7.30 1.56 -1.22
N HIS A 23 -6.60 2.09 -2.22
CA HIS A 23 -6.35 1.33 -3.44
C HIS A 23 -5.15 0.40 -3.25
N THR A 24 -5.24 -0.80 -3.81
CA THR A 24 -4.10 -1.73 -3.86
C THR A 24 -2.95 -1.11 -4.67
N LEU A 25 -1.74 -1.12 -4.10
CA LEU A 25 -0.53 -0.75 -4.83
C LEU A 25 -0.08 -1.92 -5.70
N GLU A 26 -0.18 -1.74 -7.01
CA GLU A 26 0.12 -2.77 -7.99
C GLU A 26 0.78 -2.20 -9.25
N GLU A 27 1.39 -3.09 -10.03
CA GLU A 27 2.04 -2.72 -11.28
C GLU A 27 1.04 -2.02 -12.22
N ASN A 28 1.47 -0.91 -12.81
CA ASN A 28 0.64 -0.05 -13.67
C ASN A 28 -0.50 0.70 -12.95
N ILE A 29 -0.50 0.78 -11.62
CA ILE A 29 -1.38 1.72 -10.92
C ILE A 29 -1.21 3.13 -11.52
N PRO A 30 -2.31 3.88 -11.76
CA PRO A 30 -2.21 5.23 -12.26
C PRO A 30 -1.30 6.09 -11.36
N ALA A 31 -0.38 6.81 -11.99
CA ALA A 31 0.53 7.70 -11.29
C ALA A 31 0.66 9.02 -12.05
N TYR A 32 0.91 10.09 -11.30
CA TYR A 32 1.03 11.42 -11.86
C TYR A 32 2.17 11.50 -12.88
N PRO A 33 2.02 12.20 -14.02
CA PRO A 33 2.92 12.08 -15.17
C PRO A 33 4.42 12.22 -14.89
N THR A 34 4.79 13.11 -13.96
CA THR A 34 6.18 13.44 -13.62
C THR A 34 6.76 12.65 -12.45
N HIS A 35 5.95 11.85 -11.76
CA HIS A 35 6.37 11.14 -10.54
C HIS A 35 6.95 9.76 -10.85
N ALA A 36 7.78 9.25 -9.93
CA ALA A 36 8.27 7.88 -9.96
C ALA A 36 7.09 6.89 -10.01
N ARG A 37 7.22 5.85 -10.83
CA ARG A 37 6.19 4.80 -10.95
C ARG A 37 6.33 3.81 -9.81
N PHE A 38 5.21 3.23 -9.40
CA PHE A 38 5.25 2.04 -8.58
C PHE A 38 5.97 0.93 -9.34
N GLY A 39 6.91 0.28 -8.67
CA GLY A 39 7.55 -0.92 -9.15
C GLY A 39 8.00 -1.77 -7.98
N LYS A 40 7.93 -3.09 -8.16
CA LYS A 40 8.50 -4.04 -7.21
C LYS A 40 9.43 -5.02 -7.93
N VAL A 41 10.56 -5.32 -7.29
CA VAL A 41 11.51 -6.32 -7.76
C VAL A 41 11.60 -7.41 -6.71
N LEU A 42 11.36 -8.65 -7.12
CA LEU A 42 11.54 -9.81 -6.25
C LEU A 42 13.01 -9.89 -5.84
N TYR A 43 13.27 -9.81 -4.53
CA TYR A 43 14.62 -9.77 -4.00
C TYR A 43 15.05 -11.15 -3.49
N GLU A 44 14.19 -11.80 -2.70
CA GLU A 44 14.36 -13.18 -2.23
C GLU A 44 13.07 -13.96 -2.46
N SER A 45 13.20 -15.27 -2.66
CA SER A 45 12.06 -16.19 -2.79
C SER A 45 12.38 -17.59 -2.32
N TYR A 46 11.39 -18.22 -1.69
CA TYR A 46 11.41 -19.66 -1.42
C TYR A 46 11.62 -20.51 -2.69
N GLU A 47 11.14 -20.03 -3.85
CA GLU A 47 11.36 -20.72 -5.14
C GLU A 47 12.83 -20.70 -5.58
N TYR A 48 13.64 -19.77 -5.06
CA TYR A 48 15.07 -19.68 -5.31
C TYR A 48 15.89 -20.39 -4.23
N GLY A 49 15.23 -20.90 -3.18
CA GLY A 49 15.85 -21.56 -2.04
C GLY A 49 16.22 -20.61 -0.90
N ASP A 50 15.71 -19.37 -0.91
CA ASP A 50 15.94 -18.39 0.16
C ASP A 50 15.05 -18.67 1.38
N ASP A 51 15.42 -18.12 2.54
CA ASP A 51 14.69 -18.26 3.81
C ASP A 51 13.47 -17.34 3.93
N ALA A 52 13.30 -16.41 2.99
CA ALA A 52 12.21 -15.45 2.95
C ALA A 52 11.76 -15.16 1.52
N SER A 53 10.56 -14.59 1.39
CA SER A 53 10.11 -13.99 0.14
C SER A 53 9.75 -12.52 0.35
N HIS A 54 10.48 -11.63 -0.30
CA HIS A 54 10.24 -10.20 -0.20
C HIS A 54 10.70 -9.44 -1.44
N TYR A 55 10.24 -8.19 -1.54
CA TYR A 55 10.48 -7.34 -2.70
C TYR A 55 11.17 -6.05 -2.28
N GLY A 56 12.04 -5.54 -3.15
CA GLY A 56 12.41 -4.13 -3.14
C GLY A 56 11.31 -3.30 -3.80
N LEU A 57 10.95 -2.16 -3.21
CA LEU A 57 9.90 -1.27 -3.71
C LEU A 57 10.49 0.06 -4.18
N THR A 58 9.91 0.63 -5.23
CA THR A 58 10.15 2.00 -5.68
C THR A 58 8.80 2.65 -5.97
N MET A 59 8.58 3.86 -5.46
CA MET A 59 7.36 4.63 -5.68
C MET A 59 7.57 6.10 -5.31
N SER A 60 6.67 6.98 -5.78
CA SER A 60 6.53 8.33 -5.23
C SER A 60 5.67 8.29 -3.96
N GLU A 61 5.92 9.21 -3.02
CA GLU A 61 5.03 9.43 -1.87
C GLU A 61 3.58 9.76 -2.29
N HIS A 62 3.39 10.28 -3.51
CA HIS A 62 2.07 10.57 -4.13
C HIS A 62 1.51 9.42 -4.98
N THR A 63 1.73 8.17 -4.56
CA THR A 63 1.23 6.98 -5.28
C THR A 63 0.10 6.31 -4.50
N GLY A 64 -1.03 6.06 -5.17
CA GLY A 64 -2.19 5.42 -4.55
C GLY A 64 -2.87 6.30 -3.49
N THR A 65 -3.56 5.68 -2.53
CA THR A 65 -4.14 6.39 -1.37
C THR A 65 -3.00 6.82 -0.43
N HIS A 66 -2.79 8.12 -0.27
CA HIS A 66 -1.66 8.71 0.46
C HIS A 66 -2.08 9.96 1.25
N MET A 67 -1.12 10.52 1.99
CA MET A 67 -1.29 11.72 2.81
C MET A 67 -0.18 12.72 2.50
N ASP A 68 -0.55 13.96 2.21
CA ASP A 68 0.42 15.04 2.00
C ASP A 68 0.80 15.70 3.33
N ALA A 69 2.10 15.91 3.55
CA ALA A 69 2.59 16.77 4.62
C ALA A 69 2.55 18.25 4.16
N PRO A 70 2.47 19.24 5.06
CA PRO A 70 2.51 20.66 4.68
C PRO A 70 3.74 21.04 3.84
N LEU A 71 4.87 20.40 4.11
CA LEU A 71 6.14 20.61 3.38
C LEU A 71 6.03 20.25 1.88
N HIS A 72 5.03 19.46 1.49
CA HIS A 72 4.79 19.16 0.08
C HIS A 72 4.51 20.44 -0.76
N PHE A 73 3.93 21.48 -0.14
CA PHE A 73 3.58 22.73 -0.81
C PHE A 73 4.26 23.97 -0.24
N ILE A 74 4.81 23.89 0.97
CA ILE A 74 5.41 25.01 1.69
C ILE A 74 6.88 24.69 1.91
N SER A 75 7.79 25.58 1.53
CA SER A 75 9.22 25.36 1.75
C SER A 75 9.61 25.43 3.23
N GLU A 76 10.75 24.82 3.57
CA GLU A 76 11.42 25.00 4.87
C GLU A 76 11.85 26.46 5.12
#